data_AF-A0A2E0V4V9-F1
#
_entry.id   AF-A0A2E0V4V9-F1
#
_cell.length_a   1.000
_cell.length_b   1.000
_cell.length_c   1.000
_cell.angle_alpha   90.00
_cell.angle_beta   90.00
_cell.angle_gamma   90.00
#
_symmetry.space_group_name_H-M   'P 1'
#
loop_
_entity.id
_entity.type
_entity.pdbx_description
1 polymer ?
#
loop_
_entity_poly.entity_id
_entity_poly.type
_entity_poly.pdbx_seq_one_letter_code
_entity_poly.pdbx_strand_id
1 'polypeptide(L)'
;MAQKAEEAGKEPMEVIEQSWIFSKDNKHHGDYKQIWKVHKKRIGELEQELADKYGKDAEGKPKRVPTETDRYRVTWQDLVHYARAKKDSLMPGDAGFDELRPKFWDGFAGPNHKDEEIHKLHAFPELEVPHHKVSMQSMFTPKWNTYYAIYFTLTGLHGLHVIGGAIVLGYFLFFSKGLYRRNPEWLANRVEVGGLFWHFVDLVWIFLFPILYLM
;
A
#
# COMPACT_ATOMS: atom_id res chain seq x y z
N MET A 1 9.00 -4.49 -3.64
CA MET A 1 9.72 -5.10 -4.77
C MET A 1 10.16 -6.51 -4.42
N ALA A 2 10.78 -6.70 -3.25
CA ALA A 2 11.15 -8.03 -2.74
C ALA A 2 10.02 -9.06 -2.76
N GLN A 3 8.87 -8.77 -2.14
CA GLN A 3 7.71 -9.69 -2.14
C GLN A 3 7.26 -10.11 -3.55
N LYS A 4 7.23 -9.18 -4.51
CA LYS A 4 6.88 -9.49 -5.92
C LYS A 4 7.93 -10.33 -6.62
N ALA A 5 9.19 -10.25 -6.21
CA ALA A 5 10.27 -11.07 -6.74
C ALA A 5 10.15 -12.51 -6.21
N GLU A 6 9.87 -12.68 -4.92
CA GLU A 6 9.63 -13.98 -4.29
C GLU A 6 8.40 -14.68 -4.90
N GLU A 7 7.29 -13.95 -5.08
CA GLU A 7 6.09 -14.45 -5.76
C GLU A 7 6.39 -14.92 -7.20
N ALA A 8 7.40 -14.33 -7.84
CA ALA A 8 7.85 -14.68 -9.18
C ALA A 8 8.98 -15.74 -9.19
N GLY A 9 9.38 -16.27 -8.02
CA GLY A 9 10.49 -17.22 -7.88
C GLY A 9 11.86 -16.66 -8.25
N LYS A 10 12.04 -15.33 -8.15
CA LYS A 10 13.29 -14.63 -8.47
C LYS A 10 13.99 -14.16 -7.20
N GLU A 11 15.31 -14.14 -7.23
CA GLU A 11 16.13 -13.60 -6.14
C GLU A 11 15.80 -12.12 -5.90
N PRO A 12 15.28 -11.75 -4.71
CA PRO A 12 14.83 -10.39 -4.43
C PRO A 12 15.93 -9.34 -4.57
N MET A 13 17.16 -9.71 -4.22
CA MET A 13 18.31 -8.81 -4.27
C MET A 13 18.67 -8.43 -5.71
N GLU A 14 18.62 -9.38 -6.66
CA GLU A 14 18.86 -9.10 -8.08
C GLU A 14 17.79 -8.19 -8.67
N VAL A 15 16.52 -8.43 -8.32
CA VAL A 15 15.39 -7.62 -8.79
C VAL A 15 15.47 -6.19 -8.27
N ILE A 16 15.92 -6.00 -7.03
CA ILE A 16 16.14 -4.68 -6.45
C ILE A 16 17.27 -3.95 -7.18
N GLU A 17 18.40 -4.63 -7.46
CA GLU A 17 19.54 -4.02 -8.16
C GLU A 17 19.24 -3.66 -9.63
N GLN A 18 18.36 -4.42 -10.28
CA GLN A 18 17.85 -4.13 -11.62
C GLN A 18 16.69 -3.11 -11.63
N SER A 19 16.31 -2.59 -10.47
CA SER A 19 15.19 -1.65 -10.38
C SER A 19 15.52 -0.28 -10.97
N TRP A 20 14.46 0.48 -11.25
CA TRP A 20 14.56 1.85 -11.74
C TRP A 20 15.31 2.80 -10.78
N ILE A 21 15.43 2.43 -9.49
CA ILE A 21 16.13 3.22 -8.47
C ILE A 21 17.63 3.31 -8.81
N PHE A 22 18.23 2.23 -9.32
CA PHE A 22 19.65 2.17 -9.65
C PHE A 22 19.96 2.34 -11.14
N SER A 23 18.94 2.59 -11.97
CA SER A 23 19.10 2.82 -13.41
C SER A 23 19.88 4.11 -13.67
N LYS A 24 20.63 4.13 -14.78
CA LYS A 24 21.36 5.33 -15.23
C LYS A 24 20.43 6.48 -15.60
N ASP A 25 19.15 6.21 -15.85
CA ASP A 25 18.14 7.22 -16.15
C ASP A 25 17.76 8.07 -14.93
N ASN A 26 18.10 7.60 -13.72
CA ASN A 26 17.86 8.34 -12.48
C ASN A 26 19.07 9.23 -12.17
N LYS A 27 18.84 10.54 -11.96
CA LYS A 27 19.92 11.50 -11.66
C LYS A 27 20.68 11.17 -10.39
N HIS A 28 20.01 10.57 -9.39
CA HIS A 28 20.57 10.27 -8.07
C HIS A 28 21.00 8.79 -7.92
N HIS A 29 21.12 8.05 -9.02
CA HIS A 29 21.49 6.62 -8.99
C HIS A 29 22.82 6.34 -8.27
N GLY A 30 23.76 7.28 -8.29
CA GLY A 30 25.05 7.17 -7.60
C GLY A 30 24.90 7.13 -6.07
N ASP A 31 24.08 8.03 -5.53
CA ASP A 31 23.83 8.14 -4.10
C ASP A 31 23.12 6.89 -3.57
N TYR A 32 22.09 6.42 -4.29
CA TYR A 32 21.40 5.18 -3.91
C TYR A 32 22.33 3.97 -3.95
N LYS A 33 23.21 3.85 -4.96
CA LYS A 33 24.19 2.75 -5.03
C LYS A 33 25.16 2.78 -3.86
N GLN A 34 25.59 3.97 -3.44
CA GLN A 34 26.46 4.11 -2.27
C GLN A 34 25.73 3.66 -0.99
N ILE A 35 24.52 4.15 -0.76
CA ILE A 35 23.69 3.79 0.39
C ILE A 35 23.43 2.27 0.41
N TRP A 36 23.07 1.71 -0.75
CA TRP A 36 22.79 0.28 -0.90
C TRP A 36 24.04 -0.58 -0.63
N LYS A 37 25.22 -0.13 -1.07
CA LYS A 37 26.49 -0.82 -0.80
C LYS A 37 26.79 -0.86 0.71
N VAL A 38 26.61 0.26 1.41
CA VAL A 38 26.81 0.34 2.87
C VAL A 38 25.81 -0.56 3.58
N HIS A 39 24.54 -0.52 3.16
CA HIS A 39 23.48 -1.36 3.71
C HIS A 39 23.80 -2.85 3.57
N LYS A 40 24.19 -3.33 2.38
CA LYS A 40 24.58 -4.73 2.18
C LYS A 40 25.74 -5.17 3.08
N LYS A 41 26.75 -4.31 3.25
CA LYS A 41 27.87 -4.60 4.16
C LYS A 41 27.36 -4.76 5.60
N ARG A 42 26.48 -3.86 6.04
CA ARG A 42 25.86 -3.93 7.37
C ARG A 42 25.01 -5.17 7.57
N ILE A 43 24.27 -5.62 6.57
CA ILE A 43 23.49 -6.88 6.65
C ILE A 43 24.42 -8.08 6.81
N GLY A 44 25.54 -8.13 6.09
CA GLY A 44 26.53 -9.20 6.28
C GLY A 44 27.12 -9.24 7.70
N GLU A 45 27.36 -8.08 8.31
CA GLU A 45 27.78 -8.00 9.72
C GLU A 45 26.69 -8.42 10.69
N LEU A 46 25.44 -8.03 10.43
CA LEU A 46 24.31 -8.45 11.25
C LEU A 46 24.13 -9.98 11.19
N GLU A 47 24.35 -10.61 10.05
CA GLU A 47 24.35 -12.07 9.91
C GLU A 47 25.44 -12.72 10.78
N GLN A 48 26.65 -12.14 10.79
CA GLN A 48 27.74 -12.60 11.64
C GLN A 48 27.42 -12.41 13.12
N GLU A 49 26.94 -11.22 13.52
CA GLU A 49 26.57 -10.91 14.90
C GLU A 49 25.47 -11.86 15.41
N LEU A 50 24.46 -12.15 14.59
CA LEU A 50 23.40 -13.08 14.95
C LEU A 50 23.93 -14.52 15.05
N ALA A 51 24.83 -14.93 14.15
CA ALA A 51 25.47 -16.23 14.22
C ALA A 51 26.36 -16.39 15.47
N ASP A 52 27.10 -15.35 15.85
CA ASP A 52 27.97 -15.37 17.03
C ASP A 52 27.15 -15.36 18.33
N LYS A 53 26.09 -14.56 18.39
CA LYS A 53 25.27 -14.38 19.60
C LYS A 53 24.32 -15.54 19.87
N TYR A 54 23.73 -16.11 18.83
CA TYR A 54 22.71 -17.15 18.96
C TYR A 54 23.20 -18.55 18.57
N GLY A 55 24.37 -18.64 17.93
CA GLY A 55 24.95 -19.88 17.46
C GLY A 55 24.19 -20.50 16.29
N LYS A 56 24.61 -21.71 15.91
CA LYS A 56 23.98 -22.54 14.89
C LYS A 56 23.15 -23.64 15.53
N ASP A 57 22.13 -24.11 14.82
CA ASP A 57 21.35 -25.29 15.20
C ASP A 57 22.14 -26.59 14.95
N ALA A 58 21.53 -27.72 15.28
CA ALA A 58 22.14 -29.04 15.10
C ALA A 58 22.41 -29.40 13.62
N GLU A 59 21.80 -28.67 12.68
CA GLU A 59 21.92 -28.86 11.23
C GLU A 59 22.95 -27.91 10.61
N GLY A 60 23.62 -27.09 11.45
CA GLY A 60 24.62 -26.12 11.01
C GLY A 60 24.03 -24.82 10.42
N LYS A 61 22.71 -24.61 10.50
CA LYS A 61 22.07 -23.36 10.08
C LYS A 61 22.07 -22.35 11.23
N PRO A 62 22.21 -21.04 10.93
CA PRO A 62 22.14 -20.01 11.97
C PRO A 62 20.75 -19.99 12.62
N LYS A 63 20.68 -19.99 13.95
CA LYS A 63 19.40 -19.99 14.69
C LYS A 63 18.59 -18.71 14.47
N ARG A 64 19.26 -17.61 14.14
CA ARG A 64 18.64 -16.35 13.76
C ARG A 64 19.30 -15.84 12.48
N VAL A 65 18.45 -15.44 11.55
CA VAL A 65 18.83 -14.71 10.34
C VAL A 65 18.18 -13.34 10.38
N PRO A 66 18.74 -12.33 9.69
CA PRO A 66 18.08 -11.05 9.52
C PRO A 66 16.67 -11.23 8.96
N THR A 67 15.75 -10.37 9.37
CA THR A 67 14.39 -10.41 8.85
C THR A 67 14.34 -9.87 7.42
N GLU A 68 13.27 -10.18 6.69
CA GLU A 68 12.98 -9.59 5.38
C GLU A 68 12.99 -8.06 5.39
N THR A 69 12.49 -7.49 6.48
CA THR A 69 12.55 -6.04 6.69
C THR A 69 13.98 -5.56 6.87
N ASP A 70 14.82 -6.28 7.62
CA ASP A 70 16.22 -5.88 7.80
C ASP A 70 16.99 -5.96 6.47
N ARG A 71 16.75 -7.00 5.65
CA ARG A 71 17.48 -7.21 4.39
C ARG A 71 17.19 -6.18 3.31
N TYR A 72 15.95 -5.71 3.22
CA TYR A 72 15.49 -4.98 2.04
C TYR A 72 14.97 -3.57 2.33
N ARG A 73 14.73 -3.21 3.60
CA ARG A 73 14.21 -1.90 3.97
C ARG A 73 15.31 -1.04 4.57
N VAL A 74 15.68 0.00 3.83
CA VAL A 74 16.48 1.10 4.39
C VAL A 74 15.51 2.10 5.03
N THR A 75 15.61 2.28 6.34
CA THR A 75 14.81 3.27 7.07
C THR A 75 15.47 4.64 7.03
N TRP A 76 14.72 5.68 7.41
CA TRP A 76 15.29 7.02 7.55
C TRP A 76 16.42 7.06 8.60
N GLN A 77 16.34 6.21 9.63
CA GLN A 77 17.38 6.12 10.66
C GLN A 77 18.68 5.58 10.07
N ASP A 78 18.59 4.59 9.19
CA ASP A 78 19.73 4.02 8.48
C ASP A 78 20.35 5.05 7.52
N LEU A 79 19.53 5.87 6.85
CA LEU A 79 20.03 6.95 5.99
C LEU A 79 20.85 7.97 6.77
N VAL A 80 20.34 8.43 7.92
CA VAL A 80 21.06 9.35 8.81
C VAL A 80 22.33 8.69 9.35
N HIS A 81 22.24 7.43 9.76
CA HIS A 81 23.38 6.66 10.25
C HIS A 81 24.49 6.56 9.19
N TYR A 82 24.15 6.21 7.95
CA TYR A 82 25.12 6.11 6.86
C TYR A 82 25.67 7.48 6.44
N ALA A 83 24.88 8.55 6.53
CA ALA A 83 25.36 9.90 6.27
C ALA A 83 26.37 10.36 7.33
N ARG A 84 26.12 10.08 8.61
CA ARG A 84 27.07 10.32 9.71
C ARG A 84 28.34 9.49 9.52
N ALA A 85 28.21 8.20 9.22
CA ALA A 85 29.35 7.33 8.95
C ALA A 85 30.19 7.84 7.76
N LYS A 86 29.55 8.33 6.69
CA LYS A 86 30.25 8.94 5.55
C LYS A 86 31.02 10.20 5.94
N LYS A 87 30.44 11.06 6.80
CA LYS A 87 31.10 12.27 7.29
C LYS A 87 32.34 11.93 8.13
N ASP A 88 32.24 10.91 8.97
CA ASP A 88 33.32 10.48 9.86
C ASP A 88 34.25 9.45 9.20
N SER A 89 34.04 9.15 7.91
CA SER A 89 34.78 8.13 7.13
C SER A 89 34.79 6.73 7.76
N LEU A 90 33.75 6.41 8.53
CA LEU A 90 33.54 5.09 9.14
C LEU A 90 32.76 4.17 8.20
N MET A 91 33.09 2.89 8.24
CA MET A 91 32.33 1.83 7.59
C MET A 91 31.66 0.92 8.63
N PRO A 92 30.62 0.16 8.23
CA PRO A 92 30.16 -0.98 9.01
C PRO A 92 31.38 -1.84 9.42
N GLY A 93 31.42 -2.25 10.69
CA GLY A 93 32.51 -3.04 11.29
C GLY A 93 33.61 -2.22 11.96
N ASP A 94 33.69 -0.90 11.72
CA ASP A 94 34.65 -0.04 12.38
C ASP A 94 34.19 0.36 13.79
N ALA A 95 35.14 0.57 14.71
CA ALA A 95 34.84 1.02 16.07
C ALA A 95 34.13 2.40 16.04
N GLY A 96 33.01 2.51 16.74
CA GLY A 96 32.19 3.73 16.78
C GLY A 96 31.14 3.84 15.67
N PHE A 97 31.12 2.93 14.67
CA PHE A 97 30.08 2.93 13.64
C PHE A 97 28.68 2.82 14.27
N ASP A 98 28.47 1.85 15.16
CA ASP A 98 27.17 1.62 15.81
C ASP A 98 26.69 2.78 16.70
N GLU A 99 27.61 3.57 17.24
CA GLU A 99 27.30 4.68 18.14
C GLU A 99 26.67 5.86 17.41
N LEU A 100 26.89 5.97 16.09
CA LEU A 100 26.33 7.03 15.24
C LEU A 100 24.83 6.86 14.94
N ARG A 101 24.25 5.72 15.29
CA ARG A 101 22.86 5.40 15.02
C ARG A 101 21.93 6.35 15.82
N PRO A 102 20.85 6.89 15.20
CA PRO A 102 19.89 7.71 15.90
C PRO A 102 19.33 7.01 17.15
N LYS A 103 19.24 7.73 18.26
CA LYS A 103 18.76 7.19 19.52
C LYS A 103 17.25 6.99 19.46
N PHE A 104 16.72 6.26 20.43
CA PHE A 104 15.29 5.98 20.53
C PHE A 104 14.42 7.25 20.46
N TRP A 105 14.83 8.34 21.13
CA TRP A 105 14.11 9.61 21.13
C TRP A 105 14.07 10.28 19.75
N ASP A 106 15.14 10.18 18.98
CA ASP A 106 15.17 10.65 17.58
C ASP A 106 14.20 9.82 16.73
N GLY A 107 14.14 8.52 16.99
CA GLY A 107 13.18 7.58 16.42
C GLY A 107 11.71 7.97 16.63
N PHE A 108 11.39 8.47 17.82
CA PHE A 108 10.05 8.90 18.19
C PHE A 108 9.69 10.26 17.60
N ALA A 109 10.62 11.22 17.66
CA ALA A 109 10.35 12.60 17.26
C ALA A 109 10.43 12.81 15.73
N GLY A 110 11.10 11.88 15.03
CA GLY A 110 11.22 11.87 13.58
C GLY A 110 12.42 12.68 13.06
N PRO A 111 12.70 12.58 11.75
CA PRO A 111 13.92 13.10 11.15
C PRO A 111 14.09 14.62 11.19
N ASN A 112 13.02 15.38 11.43
CA ASN A 112 13.02 16.85 11.43
C ASN A 112 12.87 17.47 12.84
N HIS A 113 13.02 16.69 13.92
CA HIS A 113 12.81 17.24 15.27
C HIS A 113 14.06 17.93 15.81
N LYS A 114 14.15 19.25 15.60
CA LYS A 114 15.09 20.18 16.29
C LYS A 114 16.59 19.84 16.14
N ASP A 115 16.94 18.98 15.20
CA ASP A 115 18.33 18.55 15.00
C ASP A 115 18.92 19.26 13.78
N GLU A 116 19.57 20.40 14.02
CA GLU A 116 20.22 21.21 12.98
C GLU A 116 21.34 20.44 12.26
N GLU A 117 21.89 19.41 12.92
CA GLU A 117 22.91 18.53 12.35
C GLU A 117 22.34 17.71 11.18
N ILE A 118 21.15 17.12 11.33
CA ILE A 118 20.52 16.28 10.31
C ILE A 118 20.19 17.10 9.06
N HIS A 119 19.75 18.35 9.25
CA HIS A 119 19.52 19.28 8.15
C HIS A 119 20.80 19.62 7.39
N LYS A 120 21.93 19.79 8.08
CA LYS A 120 23.24 20.07 7.48
C LYS A 120 23.89 18.84 6.84
N LEU A 121 23.54 17.63 7.31
CA LEU A 121 24.08 16.36 6.81
C LEU A 121 23.58 16.00 5.40
N HIS A 122 22.49 16.62 4.91
CA HIS A 122 21.83 16.23 3.65
C HIS A 122 21.63 14.71 3.54
N ALA A 123 21.24 14.07 4.65
CA ALA A 123 21.17 12.62 4.75
C ALA A 123 20.08 11.98 3.88
N PHE A 124 19.12 12.77 3.40
CA PHE A 124 18.00 12.31 2.59
C PHE A 124 18.27 12.58 1.11
N PRO A 125 18.47 11.55 0.29
CA PRO A 125 18.57 11.72 -1.16
C PRO A 125 17.22 12.17 -1.72
N GLU A 126 17.26 13.07 -2.70
CA GLU A 126 16.06 13.47 -3.44
C GLU A 126 15.53 12.27 -4.23
N LEU A 127 14.22 12.02 -4.20
CA LEU A 127 13.58 10.85 -4.80
C LEU A 127 12.75 11.23 -6.03
N GLU A 128 13.30 10.98 -7.21
CA GLU A 128 12.56 11.12 -8.47
C GLU A 128 11.85 9.81 -8.82
N VAL A 129 10.53 9.73 -8.59
CA VAL A 129 9.72 8.55 -8.95
C VAL A 129 9.13 8.72 -10.35
N PRO A 130 9.38 7.80 -11.31
CA PRO A 130 8.74 7.85 -12.62
C PRO A 130 7.22 7.76 -12.50
N HIS A 131 6.48 8.67 -13.15
CA HIS A 131 5.02 8.72 -13.04
C HIS A 131 4.33 7.39 -13.37
N HIS A 132 4.81 6.65 -14.38
CA HIS A 132 4.26 5.33 -14.75
C HIS A 132 4.47 4.24 -13.67
N LYS A 133 5.39 4.44 -12.72
CA LYS A 133 5.61 3.55 -11.57
C LYS A 133 4.77 3.95 -10.37
N VAL A 134 4.28 5.19 -10.34
CA VAL A 134 3.28 5.63 -9.38
C VAL A 134 1.96 5.01 -9.81
N SER A 135 1.72 3.77 -9.40
CA SER A 135 0.38 3.21 -9.49
C SER A 135 -0.50 4.07 -8.59
N MET A 136 -1.57 4.62 -9.16
CA MET A 136 -2.63 5.29 -8.41
C MET A 136 -3.37 4.22 -7.57
N GLN A 137 -2.70 3.71 -6.54
CA GLN A 137 -3.29 2.86 -5.51
C GLN A 137 -4.08 3.80 -4.61
N SER A 138 -5.24 4.23 -5.09
CA SER A 138 -6.11 5.05 -4.27
C SER A 138 -6.57 4.18 -3.08
N MET A 139 -6.52 4.75 -1.88
CA MET A 139 -7.04 4.11 -0.67
C MET A 139 -8.56 3.84 -0.76
N PHE A 140 -9.21 4.42 -1.78
CA PHE A 140 -10.63 4.31 -2.13
C PHE A 140 -10.93 3.16 -3.11
N THR A 141 -9.93 2.37 -3.50
CA THR A 141 -10.15 1.25 -4.42
C THR A 141 -10.66 0.02 -3.64
N PRO A 142 -11.72 -0.68 -4.09
CA PRO A 142 -12.24 -1.89 -3.44
C PRO A 142 -11.19 -2.97 -3.17
N LYS A 143 -10.16 -3.04 -4.01
CA LYS A 143 -9.11 -4.05 -3.91
C LYS A 143 -8.26 -3.96 -2.64
N TRP A 144 -8.07 -2.76 -2.09
CA TRP A 144 -7.09 -2.50 -1.04
C TRP A 144 -7.71 -2.12 0.30
N ASN A 145 -9.03 -1.95 0.36
CA ASN A 145 -9.73 -1.56 1.57
C ASN A 145 -11.09 -2.26 1.67
N THR A 146 -11.23 -3.09 2.70
CA THR A 146 -12.44 -3.88 2.97
C THR A 146 -13.69 -3.02 3.16
N TYR A 147 -13.57 -1.84 3.78
CA TYR A 147 -14.69 -0.91 3.94
C TYR A 147 -15.21 -0.44 2.57
N TYR A 148 -14.32 0.04 1.70
CA TYR A 148 -14.71 0.47 0.36
C TYR A 148 -15.22 -0.71 -0.48
N ALA A 149 -14.65 -1.91 -0.34
CA ALA A 149 -15.15 -3.09 -1.03
C ALA A 149 -16.62 -3.39 -0.70
N ILE A 150 -16.97 -3.35 0.59
CA ILE A 150 -18.33 -3.56 1.07
C ILE A 150 -19.24 -2.41 0.62
N TYR A 151 -18.78 -1.15 0.79
CA TYR A 151 -19.52 0.04 0.37
C TYR A 151 -19.90 0.01 -1.11
N PHE A 152 -18.93 -0.25 -2.01
CA PHE A 152 -19.17 -0.31 -3.45
C PHE A 152 -20.04 -1.51 -3.85
N THR A 153 -19.90 -2.66 -3.18
CA THR A 153 -20.71 -3.85 -3.49
C THR A 153 -22.17 -3.64 -3.09
N LEU A 154 -22.42 -3.20 -1.85
CA LEU A 154 -23.77 -2.98 -1.33
C LEU A 154 -24.48 -1.83 -2.08
N THR A 155 -23.81 -0.70 -2.21
CA THR A 155 -24.37 0.48 -2.90
C THR A 155 -24.52 0.24 -4.39
N GLY A 156 -23.55 -0.44 -5.02
CA GLY A 156 -23.59 -0.78 -6.44
C GLY A 156 -24.70 -1.76 -6.78
N LEU A 157 -24.86 -2.83 -5.98
CA LEU A 157 -25.96 -3.78 -6.14
C LEU A 157 -27.30 -3.07 -5.98
N HIS A 158 -27.45 -2.22 -4.96
CA HIS A 158 -28.66 -1.45 -4.75
C HIS A 158 -28.97 -0.51 -5.92
N GLY A 159 -27.98 0.27 -6.37
CA GLY A 159 -28.12 1.14 -7.54
C GLY A 159 -28.56 0.39 -8.80
N LEU A 160 -28.07 -0.83 -9.00
CA LEU A 160 -28.51 -1.70 -10.10
C LEU A 160 -30.00 -2.08 -9.97
N HIS A 161 -30.50 -2.35 -8.77
CA HIS A 161 -31.92 -2.62 -8.53
C HIS A 161 -32.80 -1.39 -8.80
N VAL A 162 -32.35 -0.20 -8.37
CA VAL A 162 -33.05 1.08 -8.64
C VAL A 162 -33.13 1.33 -10.14
N ILE A 163 -32.03 1.15 -10.87
CA ILE A 163 -32.01 1.30 -12.34
C ILE A 163 -32.94 0.28 -12.99
N GLY A 164 -32.90 -0.99 -12.56
CA GLY A 164 -33.79 -2.04 -13.05
C GLY A 164 -35.27 -1.70 -12.83
N GLY A 165 -35.63 -1.25 -11.63
CA GLY A 165 -36.98 -0.77 -11.32
C GLY A 165 -37.41 0.42 -12.18
N ALA A 166 -36.48 1.36 -12.43
CA ALA A 166 -36.77 2.58 -13.18
C ALA A 166 -37.02 2.26 -14.65
N ILE A 167 -36.28 1.30 -15.21
CA ILE A 167 -36.48 0.80 -16.57
C ILE A 167 -37.86 0.12 -16.68
N VAL A 168 -38.24 -0.72 -15.72
CA VAL A 168 -39.54 -1.43 -15.74
C VAL A 168 -40.70 -0.44 -15.62
N LEU A 169 -40.63 0.52 -14.70
CA LEU A 169 -41.64 1.57 -14.56
C LEU A 169 -41.70 2.48 -15.78
N GLY A 170 -40.54 2.88 -16.32
CA GLY A 170 -40.43 3.66 -17.56
C GLY A 170 -41.02 2.94 -18.77
N TYR A 171 -40.81 1.62 -18.87
CA TYR A 171 -41.41 0.79 -19.89
C TYR A 171 -42.94 0.81 -19.79
N PHE A 172 -43.50 0.65 -18.58
CA PHE A 172 -44.95 0.76 -18.39
C PHE A 172 -45.47 2.16 -18.73
N LEU A 173 -44.75 3.21 -18.40
CA LEU A 173 -45.13 4.59 -18.73
C LEU A 173 -45.20 4.84 -20.25
N PHE A 174 -44.22 4.35 -21.01
CA PHE A 174 -44.12 4.63 -22.45
C PHE A 174 -44.97 3.69 -23.32
N PHE A 175 -45.04 2.39 -22.97
CA PHE A 175 -45.78 1.39 -23.75
C PHE A 175 -47.25 1.18 -23.28
N SER A 176 -47.70 1.85 -22.21
CA SER A 176 -49.06 1.68 -21.66
C SER A 176 -50.21 2.00 -22.61
N LYS A 177 -50.03 2.93 -23.57
CA LYS A 177 -51.15 3.40 -24.41
C LYS A 177 -51.83 2.27 -25.19
N GLY A 178 -51.08 1.26 -25.63
CA GLY A 178 -51.62 0.09 -26.34
C GLY A 178 -52.23 -0.95 -25.41
N LEU A 179 -51.66 -1.14 -24.22
CA LEU A 179 -52.10 -2.14 -23.25
C LEU A 179 -53.37 -1.70 -22.50
N TYR A 180 -53.48 -0.40 -22.19
CA TYR A 180 -54.64 0.20 -21.54
C TYR A 180 -55.93 0.05 -22.37
N ARG A 181 -55.84 0.13 -23.71
CA ARG A 181 -56.98 -0.08 -24.62
C ARG A 181 -57.42 -1.54 -24.74
N ARG A 182 -56.57 -2.51 -24.38
CA ARG A 182 -56.90 -3.94 -24.48
C ARG A 182 -57.36 -4.53 -23.16
N ASN A 183 -56.67 -4.27 -22.05
CA ASN A 183 -57.01 -4.82 -20.73
C ASN A 183 -56.52 -3.86 -19.61
N PRO A 184 -57.37 -2.94 -19.13
CA PRO A 184 -56.97 -1.94 -18.13
C PRO A 184 -56.65 -2.54 -16.75
N GLU A 185 -57.37 -3.59 -16.31
CA GLU A 185 -57.14 -4.24 -15.01
C GLU A 185 -55.77 -4.93 -14.92
N TRP A 186 -55.31 -5.53 -16.02
CA TRP A 186 -54.00 -6.18 -16.09
C TRP A 186 -52.84 -5.18 -16.02
N LEU A 187 -53.03 -3.97 -16.56
CA LEU A 187 -52.04 -2.92 -16.44
C LEU A 187 -52.00 -2.37 -15.00
N ALA A 188 -53.16 -2.16 -14.39
CA ALA A 188 -53.25 -1.71 -12.99
C ALA A 188 -52.51 -2.68 -12.05
N ASN A 189 -52.78 -3.99 -12.16
CA ASN A 189 -52.10 -5.01 -11.33
C ASN A 189 -50.57 -5.02 -11.56
N ARG A 190 -50.10 -4.87 -12.80
CA ARG A 190 -48.64 -4.82 -13.10
C ARG A 190 -47.97 -3.57 -12.55
N VAL A 191 -48.65 -2.43 -12.58
CA VAL A 191 -48.14 -1.16 -12.03
C VAL A 191 -48.15 -1.20 -10.50
N GLU A 192 -49.17 -1.79 -9.86
CA GLU A 192 -49.21 -1.99 -8.41
C GLU A 192 -48.03 -2.87 -7.94
N VAL A 193 -47.77 -3.98 -8.62
CA VAL A 193 -46.62 -4.86 -8.30
C VAL A 193 -45.29 -4.13 -8.55
N GLY A 194 -45.18 -3.35 -9.62
CA GLY A 194 -43.98 -2.54 -9.90
C GLY A 194 -43.75 -1.43 -8.87
N GLY A 195 -44.82 -0.79 -8.41
CA GLY A 195 -44.79 0.20 -7.33
C GLY A 195 -44.40 -0.43 -5.99
N LEU A 196 -44.92 -1.63 -5.68
CA LEU A 196 -44.55 -2.37 -4.48
C LEU A 196 -43.06 -2.76 -4.49
N PHE A 197 -42.53 -3.17 -5.64
CA PHE A 197 -41.09 -3.40 -5.82
C PHE A 197 -40.28 -2.12 -5.59
N TRP A 198 -40.71 -0.98 -6.12
CA TRP A 198 -40.04 0.30 -5.93
C TRP A 198 -39.98 0.72 -4.45
N HIS A 199 -41.10 0.59 -3.74
CA HIS A 199 -41.16 0.84 -2.30
C HIS A 199 -40.28 -0.11 -1.48
N PHE A 200 -40.21 -1.39 -1.88
CA PHE A 200 -39.32 -2.34 -1.22
C PHE A 200 -37.85 -1.95 -1.38
N VAL A 201 -37.44 -1.53 -2.58
CA VAL A 201 -36.07 -1.05 -2.82
C VAL A 201 -35.79 0.20 -1.97
N ASP A 202 -36.69 1.18 -1.96
CA ASP A 202 -36.55 2.39 -1.13
C ASP A 202 -36.41 2.07 0.37
N LEU A 203 -37.19 1.10 0.87
CA LEU A 203 -37.08 0.63 2.25
C LEU A 203 -35.70 0.03 2.54
N VAL A 204 -35.11 -0.76 1.64
CA VAL A 204 -33.73 -1.26 1.84
C VAL A 204 -32.72 -0.10 1.92
N TRP A 205 -32.92 0.96 1.14
CA TRP A 205 -32.04 2.13 1.14
C TRP A 205 -32.07 2.89 2.46
N ILE A 206 -33.25 3.04 3.08
CA ILE A 206 -33.40 3.76 4.36
C ILE A 206 -32.62 3.10 5.49
N PHE A 207 -32.38 1.77 5.42
CA PHE A 207 -31.55 1.04 6.38
C PHE A 207 -30.07 1.04 5.98
N LEU A 208 -29.77 0.98 4.69
CA LEU A 208 -28.39 0.93 4.18
C LEU A 208 -27.66 2.27 4.37
N PHE A 209 -28.37 3.40 4.21
CA PHE A 209 -27.82 4.75 4.41
C PHE A 209 -27.23 4.96 5.82
N PRO A 210 -27.98 4.77 6.94
CA PRO A 210 -27.42 4.96 8.27
C PRO A 210 -26.31 3.96 8.60
N ILE A 211 -26.39 2.72 8.11
CA ILE A 211 -25.35 1.71 8.40
C ILE A 211 -24.01 2.07 7.75
N LEU A 212 -24.02 2.65 6.55
CA LEU A 212 -22.77 3.01 5.85
C LEU A 212 -22.26 4.41 6.18
N TYR A 213 -23.16 5.35 6.52
CA TYR A 213 -22.82 6.77 6.71
C TYR A 213 -22.84 7.26 8.17
N LEU A 214 -23.56 6.59 9.09
CA LEU A 214 -23.66 7.02 10.49
C LEU A 214 -22.92 6.11 11.49
N MET A 215 -22.40 4.96 11.04
CA MET A 215 -21.63 4.01 11.84
C MET A 215 -20.15 4.08 11.49
#